data_AF-A0A535HZB4-F1
#
_entry.id   AF-A0A535HZB4-F1
#
_cell.length_a   1.000
_cell.length_b   1.000
_cell.length_c   1.000
_cell.angle_alpha   90.00
_cell.angle_beta   90.00
_cell.angle_gamma   90.00
#
_symmetry.space_group_name_H-M   'P 1'
#
loop_
_entity.id
_entity.type
_entity.pdbx_description
1 polymer ?
#
loop_
_entity_poly.entity_id
_entity_poly.type
_entity_poly.pdbx_seq_one_letter_code
_entity_poly.pdbx_strand_id
1 'polypeptide(L)'
;MTRLNALHGGINLAQGFPNFAAPAALKEAAKRAIDADINQYAITWGAKSLRDAIARTYAELYGMSVDPETTITVTCGATEAMISTLLAIVDPGDEVVVLEPFYENYGPDTDIAGAKPVYVALRPPENVFDPDELRAAFS
;
A
#
# COMPACT_ATOMS: atom_id res chain seq x y z
N MET A 1 -7.11 -8.61 -18.16
CA MET A 1 -6.08 -9.21 -19.05
C MET A 1 -5.76 -10.66 -18.73
N THR A 2 -5.60 -11.06 -17.45
CA THR A 2 -5.22 -12.43 -17.04
C THR A 2 -6.10 -13.54 -17.62
N ARG A 3 -7.43 -13.40 -17.58
CA ARG A 3 -8.36 -14.40 -18.14
C ARG A 3 -8.16 -14.62 -19.64
N LEU A 4 -7.94 -13.54 -20.39
CA LEU A 4 -7.69 -13.61 -21.83
C LEU A 4 -6.34 -14.30 -22.11
N ASN A 5 -5.29 -13.93 -21.36
CA ASN A 5 -4.00 -14.60 -21.48
C ASN A 5 -4.11 -16.11 -21.21
N ALA A 6 -4.84 -16.52 -20.17
CA ALA A 6 -5.04 -17.93 -19.84
C ALA A 6 -5.80 -18.70 -20.94
N LEU A 7 -6.82 -18.09 -21.56
CA LEU A 7 -7.56 -18.69 -22.68
C LEU A 7 -6.68 -18.99 -23.89
N HIS A 8 -5.63 -18.19 -24.10
CA HIS A 8 -4.73 -18.32 -25.25
C HIS A 8 -3.38 -18.95 -24.91
N GLY A 9 -3.16 -19.40 -23.67
CA GLY A 9 -1.89 -19.99 -23.24
C GLY A 9 -0.69 -19.03 -23.31
N GLY A 10 -0.94 -17.72 -23.19
CA GLY A 10 0.12 -16.71 -23.27
C GLY A 10 1.00 -16.65 -22.01
N ILE A 11 2.16 -16.02 -22.14
CA ILE A 11 3.02 -15.69 -20.99
C ILE A 11 2.57 -14.34 -20.42
N ASN A 12 2.03 -14.34 -19.20
CA ASN A 12 1.55 -13.12 -18.56
C ASN A 12 2.72 -12.34 -17.93
N LEU A 13 3.15 -11.27 -18.58
CA LEU A 13 4.18 -10.34 -18.06
C LEU A 13 3.58 -9.07 -17.44
N ALA A 14 2.25 -8.97 -17.35
CA ALA A 14 1.57 -7.75 -16.91
C ALA A 14 1.17 -7.76 -15.42
N GLN A 15 1.13 -8.94 -14.80
CA GLN A 15 0.57 -9.08 -13.46
C GLN A 15 1.62 -8.88 -12.36
N GLY A 16 1.32 -8.01 -11.40
CA GLY A 16 2.23 -7.63 -10.31
C GLY A 16 2.34 -8.61 -9.15
N PHE A 17 2.04 -9.90 -9.34
CA PHE A 17 2.28 -10.92 -8.30
C PHE A 17 3.45 -11.83 -8.68
N PRO A 18 4.26 -12.29 -7.71
CA PRO A 18 5.38 -13.17 -7.98
C PRO A 18 4.93 -14.60 -8.34
N ASN A 19 5.65 -15.25 -9.26
CA ASN A 19 5.46 -16.66 -9.61
C ASN A 19 6.42 -17.61 -8.86
N PHE A 20 7.25 -17.09 -7.96
CA PHE A 20 8.14 -17.87 -7.11
C PHE A 20 7.49 -18.17 -5.76
N ALA A 21 7.96 -19.24 -5.10
CA ALA A 21 7.43 -19.64 -3.80
C ALA A 21 7.87 -18.67 -2.68
N ALA A 22 6.98 -18.46 -1.70
CA ALA A 22 7.35 -17.77 -0.47
C ALA A 22 8.47 -18.53 0.30
N PRO A 23 9.32 -17.82 1.06
CA PRO A 23 10.39 -18.43 1.85
C PRO A 23 9.89 -19.56 2.77
N ALA A 24 10.66 -20.64 2.89
CA ALA A 24 10.29 -21.80 3.70
C ALA A 24 10.01 -21.43 5.17
N ALA A 25 10.86 -20.60 5.76
CA ALA A 25 10.71 -20.14 7.14
C ALA A 25 9.37 -19.43 7.40
N LEU A 26 8.89 -18.62 6.43
CA LEU A 26 7.60 -17.92 6.53
C LEU A 26 6.42 -18.91 6.48
N LYS A 27 6.47 -19.87 5.55
CA LYS A 27 5.45 -20.93 5.45
C LYS A 27 5.36 -21.75 6.72
N GLU A 28 6.50 -22.15 7.29
CA GLU A 28 6.53 -22.92 8.54
C GLU A 28 6.07 -22.09 9.75
N ALA A 29 6.38 -20.78 9.80
CA ALA A 29 5.86 -19.91 10.86
C ALA A 29 4.34 -19.79 10.82
N ALA A 30 3.76 -19.63 9.63
CA ALA A 30 2.31 -19.58 9.47
C ALA A 30 1.63 -20.88 9.89
N LYS A 31 2.18 -22.04 9.49
CA LYS A 31 1.68 -23.36 9.93
C LYS A 31 1.68 -23.50 11.44
N ARG A 32 2.81 -23.18 12.09
CA ARG A 32 2.92 -23.26 13.57
C ARG A 32 1.90 -22.36 14.27
N ALA A 33 1.61 -21.18 13.73
CA ALA A 33 0.60 -20.30 14.31
C ALA A 33 -0.81 -20.91 14.22
N ILE A 34 -1.13 -21.56 13.11
CA ILE A 34 -2.38 -22.30 12.92
C ILE A 34 -2.46 -23.49 13.88
N ASP A 35 -1.41 -24.31 13.94
CA ASP A 35 -1.36 -25.50 14.82
C ASP A 35 -1.44 -25.15 16.32
N ALA A 36 -1.04 -23.93 16.68
CA ALA A 36 -1.10 -23.39 18.04
C ALA A 36 -2.40 -22.63 18.34
N ASP A 37 -3.43 -22.74 17.49
CA ASP A 37 -4.73 -22.07 17.63
C ASP A 37 -4.64 -20.53 17.76
N ILE A 38 -3.62 -19.89 17.15
CA ILE A 38 -3.53 -18.43 17.04
C ILE A 38 -4.45 -17.96 15.91
N ASN A 39 -5.75 -18.01 16.16
CA ASN A 39 -6.80 -17.84 15.14
C ASN A 39 -7.89 -16.83 15.54
N GLN A 40 -7.72 -16.14 16.68
CA GLN A 40 -8.64 -15.11 17.16
C GLN A 40 -8.19 -13.71 16.71
N TYR A 41 -9.10 -12.74 16.83
CA TYR A 41 -8.82 -11.35 16.50
C TYR A 41 -7.59 -10.82 17.24
N ALA A 42 -6.70 -10.18 16.49
CA ALA A 42 -5.72 -9.28 17.08
C ALA A 42 -6.41 -8.03 17.65
N ILE A 43 -5.68 -7.24 18.44
CA ILE A 43 -6.11 -5.88 18.76
C ILE A 43 -6.29 -5.07 17.47
N THR A 44 -7.14 -4.04 17.51
CA THR A 44 -7.65 -3.34 16.32
C THR A 44 -6.58 -2.75 15.41
N TRP A 45 -5.40 -2.39 15.94
CA TRP A 45 -4.27 -1.87 15.15
C TRP A 45 -3.16 -2.91 14.88
N GLY A 46 -3.40 -4.18 15.21
CA GLY A 46 -2.52 -5.30 14.87
C GLY A 46 -1.76 -5.92 16.05
N ALA A 47 -1.34 -7.17 15.88
CA ALA A 47 -0.61 -7.93 16.89
C ALA A 47 0.70 -7.22 17.30
N LYS A 48 0.95 -7.15 18.62
CA LYS A 48 2.12 -6.45 19.16
C LYS A 48 3.45 -6.95 18.57
N SER A 49 3.63 -8.25 18.47
CA SER A 49 4.87 -8.85 17.93
C SER A 49 5.15 -8.43 16.48
N LEU A 50 4.11 -8.26 15.67
CA LEU A 50 4.22 -7.76 14.30
C LEU A 50 4.57 -6.27 14.28
N ARG A 51 3.89 -5.45 15.09
CA ARG A 51 4.18 -4.00 15.19
C ARG A 51 5.60 -3.74 15.68
N ASP A 52 6.06 -4.47 16.69
CA ASP A 52 7.44 -4.40 17.19
C ASP A 52 8.45 -4.80 16.10
N ALA A 53 8.11 -5.79 15.25
CA ALA A 53 8.95 -6.19 14.13
C ALA A 53 9.02 -5.11 13.05
N ILE A 54 7.89 -4.49 12.69
CA ILE A 54 7.84 -3.36 11.75
C ILE A 54 8.68 -2.19 12.28
N ALA A 55 8.55 -1.84 13.56
CA ALA A 55 9.33 -0.76 14.16
C ALA A 55 10.84 -1.00 14.07
N ARG A 56 11.30 -2.23 14.34
CA ARG A 56 12.71 -2.61 14.15
C ARG A 56 13.14 -2.51 12.69
N THR A 57 12.32 -2.99 11.75
CA THR A 57 12.61 -2.88 10.31
C THR A 57 12.76 -1.43 9.88
N TYR A 58 11.94 -0.51 10.40
CA TYR A 58 12.08 0.92 10.11
C TYR A 58 13.39 1.52 10.65
N ALA A 59 13.80 1.12 11.85
CA ALA A 59 15.08 1.54 12.41
C ALA A 59 16.26 0.99 11.61
N GLU A 60 16.21 -0.27 11.20
CA GLU A 60 17.28 -0.96 10.48
C GLU A 60 17.44 -0.48 9.02
N LEU A 61 16.33 -0.31 8.29
CA LEU A 61 16.36 0.05 6.87
C LEU A 61 16.40 1.56 6.62
N TYR A 62 15.74 2.34 7.48
CA TYR A 62 15.53 3.77 7.25
C TYR A 62 16.14 4.65 8.35
N GLY A 63 16.68 4.08 9.42
CA GLY A 63 17.17 4.85 10.57
C GLY A 63 16.05 5.59 11.31
N MET A 64 14.79 5.17 11.13
CA MET A 64 13.62 5.85 11.69
C MET A 64 13.17 5.17 12.98
N SER A 65 13.11 5.93 14.07
CA SER A 65 12.52 5.47 15.33
C SER A 65 11.01 5.71 15.30
N VAL A 66 10.24 4.63 15.31
CA VAL A 66 8.77 4.66 15.31
C VAL A 66 8.25 3.93 16.54
N ASP A 67 7.24 4.48 17.21
CA ASP A 67 6.64 3.87 18.40
C ASP A 67 5.56 2.86 17.96
N PRO A 68 5.77 1.55 18.19
CA PRO A 68 4.83 0.54 17.74
C PRO A 68 3.44 0.66 18.37
N GLU A 69 3.28 1.34 19.52
CA GLU A 69 1.99 1.49 20.18
C GLU A 69 1.20 2.73 19.71
N THR A 70 1.85 3.71 19.09
CA THR A 70 1.19 4.98 18.72
C THR A 70 1.30 5.35 17.24
N THR A 71 2.25 4.78 16.50
CA THR A 71 2.52 5.17 15.10
C THR A 71 2.38 4.03 14.08
N ILE A 72 1.92 2.84 14.50
CA ILE A 72 1.79 1.68 13.61
C ILE A 72 0.39 1.07 13.71
N THR A 73 -0.29 1.02 12.57
CA THR A 73 -1.54 0.29 12.37
C THR A 73 -1.34 -0.76 11.27
N VAL A 74 -1.60 -2.03 11.58
CA VAL A 74 -1.56 -3.13 10.62
C VAL A 74 -2.90 -3.21 9.89
N THR A 75 -2.86 -3.33 8.57
CA THR A 75 -4.02 -3.46 7.68
C THR A 75 -3.92 -4.71 6.81
N CYS A 76 -5.02 -5.04 6.15
CA CYS A 76 -5.19 -6.05 5.11
C CYS A 76 -4.49 -5.61 3.81
N GLY A 77 -3.17 -5.50 3.89
CA GLY A 77 -2.32 -5.05 2.78
C GLY A 77 -2.36 -3.53 2.56
N ALA A 78 -1.53 -3.08 1.62
CA ALA A 78 -1.39 -1.68 1.27
C ALA A 78 -2.68 -1.09 0.69
N THR A 79 -3.48 -1.91 0.00
CA THR A 79 -4.78 -1.50 -0.54
C THR A 79 -5.73 -1.00 0.54
N GLU A 80 -5.91 -1.73 1.66
CA GLU A 80 -6.74 -1.25 2.76
C GLU A 80 -6.10 -0.05 3.48
N ALA A 81 -4.77 -0.06 3.66
CA ALA A 81 -4.05 1.05 4.31
C ALA A 81 -4.35 2.39 3.64
N MET A 82 -4.38 2.39 2.31
CA MET A 82 -4.49 3.57 1.49
C MET A 82 -5.88 4.20 1.59
N ILE A 83 -6.93 3.43 1.31
CA ILE A 83 -8.30 3.92 1.46
C ILE A 83 -8.63 4.30 2.91
N SER A 84 -8.17 3.52 3.89
CA SER A 84 -8.39 3.83 5.31
C SER A 84 -7.70 5.12 5.72
N THR A 85 -6.53 5.41 5.15
CA THR A 85 -5.81 6.67 5.38
C THR A 85 -6.57 7.84 4.77
N LEU A 86 -6.98 7.75 3.50
CA LEU A 86 -7.71 8.84 2.85
C LEU A 86 -9.04 9.13 3.57
N LEU A 87 -9.82 8.10 3.91
CA LEU A 87 -11.06 8.27 4.67
C LEU A 87 -10.86 8.86 6.07
N ALA A 88 -9.67 8.75 6.65
CA ALA A 88 -9.37 9.25 7.99
C ALA A 88 -8.86 10.70 8.00
N ILE A 89 -8.22 11.17 6.92
CA ILE A 89 -7.50 12.46 6.91
C ILE A 89 -7.96 13.44 5.84
N VAL A 90 -8.85 13.03 4.93
CA VAL A 90 -9.36 13.85 3.83
C VAL A 90 -10.84 14.09 4.03
N ASP A 91 -11.26 15.35 3.94
CA ASP A 91 -12.66 15.74 4.00
C ASP A 91 -13.28 15.84 2.59
N PRO A 92 -14.61 15.63 2.45
CA PRO A 92 -15.27 15.84 1.16
C PRO A 92 -15.07 17.26 0.62
N GLY A 93 -14.65 17.34 -0.64
CA GLY A 93 -14.31 18.60 -1.32
C GLY A 93 -12.83 18.99 -1.24
N ASP A 94 -12.02 18.32 -0.43
CA ASP A 94 -10.56 18.48 -0.45
C ASP A 94 -9.97 18.06 -1.80
N GLU A 95 -8.76 18.54 -2.09
CA GLU A 95 -7.99 18.13 -3.26
C GLU A 95 -6.86 17.17 -2.86
N VAL A 96 -6.73 16.05 -3.57
CA VAL A 96 -5.63 15.09 -3.37
C VAL A 96 -4.75 15.06 -4.61
N VAL A 97 -3.50 15.48 -4.46
CA VAL A 97 -2.54 15.52 -5.58
C VAL A 97 -2.00 14.10 -5.86
N VAL A 98 -2.08 13.68 -7.12
CA VAL A 98 -1.63 12.35 -7.59
C VAL A 98 -0.64 12.49 -8.74
N LEU A 99 0.55 11.90 -8.61
CA LEU A 99 1.55 11.89 -9.68
C LEU A 99 1.22 10.81 -10.73
N GLU A 100 1.28 11.16 -12.02
CA GLU A 100 1.06 10.21 -13.12
C GLU A 100 2.36 9.69 -13.74
N PRO A 101 2.46 8.40 -14.13
CA PRO A 101 1.45 7.35 -13.96
C PRO A 101 1.36 6.84 -12.51
N PHE A 102 0.16 6.49 -12.06
CA PHE A 102 -0.12 6.08 -10.68
C PHE A 102 -0.54 4.61 -10.56
N TYR A 103 -0.52 4.11 -9.32
CA TYR A 103 -1.16 2.86 -8.95
C TYR A 103 -2.69 3.00 -8.99
N GLU A 104 -3.39 2.00 -9.53
CA GLU A 104 -4.80 2.09 -9.96
C GLU A 104 -5.79 2.63 -8.91
N ASN A 105 -5.48 2.49 -7.62
CA ASN A 105 -6.39 2.85 -6.55
C ASN A 105 -6.30 4.32 -6.10
N TYR A 106 -5.25 5.08 -6.42
CA TYR A 106 -5.08 6.43 -5.87
C TYR A 106 -6.24 7.38 -6.24
N GLY A 107 -6.67 7.34 -7.51
CA GLY A 107 -7.82 8.13 -7.99
C GLY A 107 -9.16 7.66 -7.39
N PRO A 108 -9.54 6.37 -7.56
CA PRO A 108 -10.78 5.85 -6.98
C PRO A 108 -10.89 6.01 -5.47
N ASP A 109 -9.81 5.81 -4.71
CA ASP A 109 -9.82 5.97 -3.26
C ASP A 109 -10.06 7.44 -2.87
N THR A 110 -9.54 8.39 -3.67
CA THR A 110 -9.81 9.84 -3.52
C THR A 110 -11.28 10.15 -3.76
N ASP A 111 -11.85 9.62 -4.85
CA ASP A 111 -13.27 9.83 -5.18
C ASP A 111 -14.19 9.24 -4.09
N ILE A 112 -13.85 8.06 -3.54
CA ILE A 112 -14.59 7.42 -2.44
C ILE A 112 -14.57 8.28 -1.18
N ALA A 113 -13.46 8.96 -0.90
CA ALA A 113 -13.36 9.91 0.21
C ALA A 113 -14.18 11.21 -0.02
N GLY A 114 -14.81 11.38 -1.19
CA GLY A 114 -15.53 12.59 -1.55
C GLY A 114 -14.62 13.76 -1.92
N ALA A 115 -13.33 13.50 -2.11
CA ALA A 115 -12.34 14.48 -2.51
C ALA A 115 -12.19 14.51 -4.04
N LYS A 116 -11.42 15.48 -4.52
CA LYS A 116 -11.13 15.68 -5.94
C LYS A 116 -9.67 15.34 -6.22
N PRO A 117 -9.38 14.37 -7.10
CA PRO A 117 -8.00 14.11 -7.51
C PRO A 117 -7.48 15.24 -8.40
N VAL A 118 -6.25 15.69 -8.13
CA VAL A 118 -5.50 16.66 -8.95
C VAL A 118 -4.25 15.97 -9.48
N TYR A 119 -4.23 15.72 -10.79
CA TYR A 119 -3.16 14.96 -11.42
C TYR A 119 -2.00 15.85 -11.85
N VAL A 120 -0.78 15.41 -11.58
CA VAL A 120 0.46 16.07 -12.02
C VAL A 120 1.33 15.03 -12.74
N ALA A 121 1.64 15.27 -14.01
CA ALA A 121 2.29 14.26 -14.83
C ALA A 121 3.81 14.25 -14.68
N LEU A 122 4.39 13.05 -14.55
CA LEU A 122 5.82 12.84 -14.78
C LEU A 122 6.09 12.92 -16.29
N ARG A 123 7.11 13.70 -16.68
CA ARG A 123 7.44 13.96 -18.08
C ARG A 123 8.56 13.02 -18.54
N PRO A 124 8.35 12.23 -19.60
CA PRO A 124 9.43 11.47 -20.23
C PRO A 124 10.41 12.42 -20.94
N PRO A 125 11.66 11.99 -21.17
CA PRO A 125 12.19 10.65 -20.91
C PRO A 125 12.70 10.41 -19.48
N GLU A 126 12.97 11.46 -18.70
CA GLU A 126 13.53 11.33 -17.34
C GLU A 126 12.48 10.91 -16.30
N ASN A 127 11.19 11.00 -16.63
CA ASN A 127 10.05 10.74 -15.74
C ASN A 127 10.09 11.60 -14.46
N VAL A 128 10.35 12.90 -14.65
CA VAL A 128 10.35 13.91 -13.57
C VAL A 128 9.12 14.80 -13.70
N PHE A 129 8.55 15.24 -12.58
CA PHE A 129 7.49 16.27 -12.61
C PHE A 129 8.10 17.66 -12.81
N ASP A 130 7.32 18.59 -13.36
CA ASP A 130 7.64 20.00 -13.37
C ASP A 130 7.31 20.60 -11.98
N PRO A 131 8.29 21.18 -11.25
CA PRO A 131 8.03 21.79 -9.94
C PRO A 131 7.00 22.92 -9.96
N ASP A 132 6.89 23.66 -11.07
CA ASP A 132 5.92 24.75 -11.20
C ASP A 132 4.51 24.22 -11.44
N GLU A 133 4.37 23.13 -12.20
CA GLU A 133 3.11 22.39 -12.36
C GLU A 133 2.65 21.79 -11.02
N LEU A 134 3.56 21.17 -10.27
CA LEU A 134 3.27 20.66 -8.95
C LEU A 134 2.85 21.79 -8.00
N ARG A 135 3.54 22.93 -8.01
CA ARG A 135 3.18 24.08 -7.16
C ARG A 135 1.81 24.64 -7.52
N ALA A 136 1.46 24.69 -8.80
CA ALA A 136 0.16 25.16 -9.27
C ALA A 136 -1.00 24.23 -8.87
N ALA A 137 -0.71 22.98 -8.47
CA ALA A 137 -1.70 22.03 -7.96
C ALA A 137 -2.11 22.28 -6.51
N PHE A 138 -1.45 23.20 -5.78
CA PHE A 138 -1.82 23.60 -4.42
C PHE A 138 -2.51 24.97 -4.44
N SER A 139 -3.70 25.06 -3.84
CA SER A 139 -4.49 26.30 -3.71
C SER A 139 -4.31 27.01 -2.37
#